data_AF-A0A2H0FP18-F1
#
_entry.id   AF-A0A2H0FP18-F1
#
_cell.length_a   1.000
_cell.length_b   1.000
_cell.length_c   1.000
_cell.angle_alpha   90.00
_cell.angle_beta   90.00
_cell.angle_gamma   90.00
#
_symmetry.space_group_name_H-M   'P 1'
#
loop_
_entity.id
_entity.type
_entity.pdbx_description
1 polymer ?
#
loop_
_entity_poly.entity_id
_entity_poly.type
_entity_poly.pdbx_seq_one_letter_code
_entity_poly.pdbx_strand_id
1 'polypeptide(L)'
;AVKTVQNYGFKVEQKDESENPIYLVHFSDEKEPITCFSKVYNDKFNPQNNFAAIMTCSDADANCPLVFGAEARFPVKYNDPKEFDNTNLEIEKYTERFEQIGIEMLYTFSRIKK
;
A
#
# COMPACT_ATOMS: atom_id res chain seq x y z
N ALA A 1 -8.99 5.36 -4.11
CA ALA A 1 -8.22 4.11 -3.85
C ALA A 1 -9.00 2.80 -4.09
N VAL A 2 -9.98 2.44 -3.25
CA VAL A 2 -10.69 1.13 -3.30
C VAL A 2 -11.26 0.82 -4.68
N LYS A 3 -11.88 1.81 -5.31
CA LYS A 3 -12.45 1.67 -6.65
C LYS A 3 -11.42 1.28 -7.70
N THR A 4 -10.23 1.89 -7.66
CA THR A 4 -9.12 1.55 -8.56
C THR A 4 -8.70 0.10 -8.38
N VAL A 5 -8.49 -0.34 -7.13
CA VAL A 5 -8.12 -1.75 -6.84
C VAL A 5 -9.17 -2.73 -7.39
N GLN A 6 -10.47 -2.41 -7.21
CA GLN A 6 -11.56 -3.21 -7.78
C GLN A 6 -11.56 -3.22 -9.31
N ASN A 7 -11.26 -2.09 -9.97
CA ASN A 7 -11.20 -2.00 -11.43
C ASN A 7 -10.08 -2.88 -12.03
N TYR A 8 -9.00 -3.16 -11.28
CA TYR A 8 -7.93 -4.08 -11.67
C TYR A 8 -8.24 -5.55 -11.36
N GLY A 9 -9.49 -5.87 -11.00
CA GLY A 9 -9.97 -7.25 -10.83
C GLY A 9 -9.78 -7.83 -9.43
N PHE A 10 -9.27 -7.05 -8.48
CA PHE A 10 -9.20 -7.49 -7.08
C PHE A 10 -10.59 -7.42 -6.44
N LYS A 11 -10.97 -8.46 -5.69
CA LYS A 11 -12.15 -8.38 -4.83
C LYS A 11 -11.77 -7.69 -3.53
N VAL A 12 -12.50 -6.63 -3.19
CA VAL A 12 -12.31 -5.86 -1.94
C VAL A 12 -13.59 -5.95 -1.12
N GLU A 13 -13.48 -6.49 0.10
CA GLU A 13 -14.55 -6.55 1.09
C GLU A 13 -14.29 -5.52 2.20
N GLN A 14 -15.30 -4.72 2.54
CA GLN A 14 -15.26 -3.81 3.70
C GLN A 14 -15.97 -4.49 4.87
N LYS A 15 -15.29 -4.61 6.02
CA LYS A 15 -15.82 -5.33 7.20
C LYS A 15 -16.72 -4.48 8.08
N ASP A 16 -16.53 -3.17 8.08
CA ASP A 16 -17.26 -2.24 8.93
C ASP A 16 -17.32 -0.84 8.30
N GLU A 17 -18.24 -0.01 8.79
CA GLU A 17 -18.45 1.38 8.36
C GLU A 17 -17.86 2.41 9.34
N SER A 18 -16.86 2.02 10.15
CA SER A 18 -16.22 2.96 11.07
C SER A 18 -15.40 4.01 10.32
N GLU A 19 -14.91 5.03 11.05
CA GLU A 19 -14.02 6.04 10.48
C GLU A 19 -12.67 5.48 10.00
N ASN A 20 -12.24 4.32 10.54
CA ASN A 20 -11.05 3.60 10.10
C ASN A 20 -11.43 2.16 9.72
N PRO A 21 -12.11 1.97 8.59
CA PRO A 21 -12.69 0.69 8.24
C PRO A 21 -11.62 -0.35 7.89
N ILE A 22 -11.90 -1.60 8.23
CA ILE A 22 -11.06 -2.73 7.84
C ILE A 22 -11.49 -3.25 6.48
N TYR A 23 -10.53 -3.38 5.56
CA TYR A 23 -10.72 -3.96 4.23
C TYR A 23 -10.00 -5.30 4.11
N LEU A 24 -10.64 -6.27 3.46
CA LEU A 24 -9.99 -7.50 2.99
C LEU A 24 -9.82 -7.42 1.48
N VAL A 25 -8.57 -7.52 1.02
CA VAL A 25 -8.21 -7.53 -0.41
C VAL A 25 -7.85 -8.95 -0.82
N HIS A 26 -8.68 -9.55 -1.66
CA HIS A 26 -8.46 -10.89 -2.20
C HIS A 26 -7.67 -10.80 -3.51
N PHE A 27 -6.52 -11.46 -3.55
CA PHE A 27 -5.66 -11.58 -4.73
C PHE A 27 -5.63 -13.02 -5.32
N SER A 28 -6.29 -13.96 -4.65
CA SER A 28 -6.46 -15.36 -5.06
C SER A 28 -7.71 -15.91 -4.39
N ASP A 29 -8.37 -16.87 -5.04
CA ASP A 29 -9.52 -17.59 -4.50
C ASP A 29 -9.12 -18.61 -3.42
N GLU A 30 -7.84 -18.99 -3.37
CA GLU A 30 -7.32 -20.04 -2.48
C GLU A 30 -6.44 -19.51 -1.34
N LYS A 31 -6.01 -18.25 -1.41
CA LYS A 31 -5.13 -17.65 -0.40
C LYS A 31 -5.92 -16.72 0.51
N GLU A 32 -5.47 -16.65 1.76
CA GLU A 32 -5.99 -15.69 2.72
C GLU A 32 -5.87 -14.26 2.18
N PRO A 33 -6.91 -13.42 2.34
CA PRO A 33 -6.88 -12.04 1.88
C PRO A 33 -5.92 -11.19 2.71
N ILE A 34 -5.46 -10.09 2.10
CA ILE A 34 -4.67 -9.09 2.81
C ILE A 34 -5.61 -8.22 3.63
N THR A 35 -5.36 -8.12 4.94
CA THR A 35 -6.11 -7.25 5.85
C THR A 35 -5.49 -5.84 5.85
N CYS A 36 -6.25 -4.87 5.35
CA CYS A 36 -5.84 -3.48 5.14
C CYS A 36 -6.66 -2.53 6.02
N PHE A 37 -5.99 -1.71 6.83
CA PHE A 37 -6.58 -0.64 7.63
C PHE A 37 -5.48 0.35 8.03
N SER A 38 -5.85 1.60 8.32
CA SER A 38 -4.87 2.63 8.71
C SER A 38 -4.40 2.36 10.14
N LYS A 39 -3.09 2.41 10.35
CA LYS A 39 -2.44 2.17 11.65
C LYS A 39 -1.10 2.87 11.71
N VAL A 40 -0.67 3.18 12.91
CA VAL A 40 0.69 3.68 13.17
C VAL A 40 1.71 2.56 12.96
N TYR A 41 2.96 2.91 12.63
CA TYR A 41 3.97 1.91 12.26
C TYR A 41 4.26 0.92 13.41
N ASN A 42 4.16 1.35 14.66
CA ASN A 42 4.40 0.54 15.86
C ASN A 42 3.16 -0.17 16.39
N ASP A 43 2.07 -0.21 15.61
CA ASP A 43 0.89 -0.99 15.94
C ASP A 43 1.23 -2.48 16.09
N LYS A 44 0.61 -3.17 17.05
CA LYS A 44 0.87 -4.59 17.34
C LYS A 44 0.50 -5.52 16.18
N PHE A 45 -0.36 -5.08 15.27
CA PHE A 45 -0.69 -5.80 14.06
C PHE A 45 0.50 -5.88 13.10
N ASN A 46 1.38 -4.88 13.09
CA ASN A 46 2.55 -4.88 12.22
C ASN A 46 3.63 -5.84 12.74
N PRO A 47 4.48 -6.38 11.86
CA PRO A 47 5.68 -7.09 12.28
C PRO A 47 6.53 -6.21 13.20
N GLN A 48 7.00 -6.77 14.31
CA GLN A 48 7.82 -6.04 15.27
C GLN A 48 9.32 -6.12 14.97
N ASN A 49 9.75 -7.15 14.20
CA ASN A 49 11.13 -7.38 13.79
C ASN A 49 11.16 -8.11 12.44
N ASN A 50 12.32 -8.17 11.80
CA ASN A 50 12.60 -8.94 10.58
C ASN A 50 11.67 -8.59 9.40
N PHE A 51 11.48 -7.29 9.17
CA PHE A 51 10.70 -6.77 8.05
C PHE A 51 11.47 -5.73 7.24
N ALA A 52 11.04 -5.51 5.99
CA ALA A 52 11.51 -4.40 5.19
C ALA A 52 10.50 -3.25 5.26
N ALA A 53 10.97 -2.04 5.53
CA ALA A 53 10.16 -0.84 5.52
C ALA A 53 10.23 -0.16 4.14
N ILE A 54 9.08 0.03 3.49
CA ILE A 54 8.97 0.77 2.23
C ILE A 54 8.31 2.12 2.53
N MET A 55 9.05 3.21 2.32
CA MET A 55 8.58 4.57 2.59
C MET A 55 8.06 5.18 1.29
N THR A 56 6.74 5.22 1.14
CA THR A 56 6.07 5.55 -0.13
C THR A 56 5.81 7.04 -0.35
N CYS A 57 5.68 7.83 0.71
CA CYS A 57 5.50 9.29 0.62
C CYS A 57 6.70 10.05 1.20
N SER A 58 6.94 11.24 0.67
CA SER A 58 8.00 12.15 1.14
C SER A 58 7.85 12.51 2.61
N ASP A 59 6.61 12.63 3.09
CA ASP A 59 6.32 12.99 4.46
C ASP A 59 6.68 11.87 5.43
N ALA A 60 6.36 10.62 5.10
CA ALA A 60 6.74 9.48 5.92
C ALA A 60 8.27 9.28 5.91
N ASP A 61 8.92 9.48 4.78
CA ASP A 61 10.39 9.39 4.68
C ASP A 61 11.10 10.43 5.56
N ALA A 62 10.62 11.68 5.58
CA ALA A 62 11.22 12.75 6.37
C ALA A 62 10.94 12.61 7.87
N ASN A 63 9.74 12.16 8.24
CA ASN A 63 9.30 12.11 9.64
C ASN A 63 9.69 10.82 10.37
N CYS A 64 10.17 9.79 9.65
CA CYS A 64 10.58 8.52 10.24
C CYS A 64 11.96 8.07 9.75
N PRO A 65 13.06 8.70 10.23
CA PRO A 65 14.42 8.34 9.83
C PRO A 65 14.85 6.96 10.34
N LEU A 66 14.24 6.47 11.43
CA LEU A 66 14.52 5.18 12.06
C LEU A 66 13.21 4.39 12.20
N VAL A 67 13.12 3.25 11.51
CA VAL A 67 12.03 2.28 11.66
C VAL A 67 12.57 1.11 12.47
N PHE A 68 12.29 1.08 13.77
CA PHE A 68 12.77 0.02 14.65
C PHE A 68 12.23 -1.36 14.23
N GLY A 69 13.10 -2.38 14.26
CA GLY A 69 12.76 -3.74 13.86
C GLY A 69 12.87 -4.01 12.35
N ALA A 70 13.04 -2.97 11.52
CA ALA A 70 13.26 -3.16 10.09
C ALA A 70 14.71 -3.59 9.80
N GLU A 71 14.88 -4.64 8.99
CA GLU A 71 16.21 -5.06 8.48
C GLU A 71 16.73 -4.12 7.39
N ALA A 72 15.81 -3.55 6.61
CA ALA A 72 16.11 -2.63 5.54
C ALA A 72 15.00 -1.58 5.42
N ARG A 73 15.40 -0.38 4.99
CA ARG A 73 14.51 0.76 4.77
C ARG A 73 14.73 1.30 3.36
N PHE A 74 13.69 1.26 2.54
CA PHE A 74 13.74 1.68 1.15
C PHE A 74 12.82 2.89 0.92
N PRO A 75 13.38 4.07 0.59
CA PRO A 75 12.57 5.19 0.14
C PRO A 75 12.15 4.98 -1.32
N VAL A 76 10.84 4.80 -1.55
CA VAL A 76 10.25 4.64 -2.89
C VAL A 76 9.15 5.68 -3.04
N LYS A 77 9.54 6.92 -3.35
CA LYS A 77 8.66 8.09 -3.26
C LYS A 77 7.70 8.16 -4.44
N TYR A 78 6.43 8.30 -4.13
CA TYR A 78 5.35 8.58 -5.09
C TYR A 78 4.64 9.88 -4.72
N ASN A 79 4.07 10.55 -5.72
CA ASN A 79 3.12 11.64 -5.48
C ASN A 79 1.81 11.03 -4.98
N ASP A 80 1.37 11.44 -3.79
CA ASP A 80 0.18 10.87 -3.17
C ASP A 80 -1.07 11.26 -3.98
N PRO A 81 -1.81 10.30 -4.57
CA PRO A 81 -2.99 10.61 -5.37
C PRO A 81 -4.14 11.20 -4.53
N LYS A 82 -4.03 11.16 -3.20
CA LYS A 82 -4.95 11.81 -2.26
C LYS A 82 -5.11 13.31 -2.50
N GLU A 83 -4.11 13.97 -3.11
CA GLU A 83 -4.20 15.39 -3.51
C GLU A 83 -5.38 15.65 -4.47
N PHE A 84 -5.87 14.62 -5.17
CA PHE A 84 -6.97 14.70 -6.12
C PHE A 84 -8.30 14.15 -5.58
N ASP A 85 -8.39 13.83 -4.29
CA ASP A 85 -9.63 13.39 -3.65
C ASP A 85 -10.75 14.42 -3.88
N ASN A 86 -11.96 13.95 -4.20
CA ASN A 86 -13.14 14.76 -4.52
C ASN A 86 -13.01 15.62 -5.79
N THR A 87 -12.03 15.34 -6.65
CA THR A 87 -11.90 15.99 -7.96
C THR A 87 -12.29 15.03 -9.08
N ASN A 88 -12.53 15.58 -10.28
CA ASN A 88 -12.78 14.77 -11.48
C ASN A 88 -11.57 13.93 -11.91
N LEU A 89 -10.37 14.20 -11.36
CA LEU A 89 -9.13 13.49 -11.68
C LEU A 89 -8.84 12.34 -10.70
N GLU A 90 -9.65 12.15 -9.65
CA GLU A 90 -9.39 11.18 -8.58
C GLU A 90 -9.09 9.78 -9.14
N ILE A 91 -10.02 9.21 -9.92
CA ILE A 91 -9.87 7.85 -10.48
C ILE A 91 -8.64 7.74 -11.38
N GLU A 92 -8.39 8.75 -12.22
CA GLU A 92 -7.24 8.78 -13.12
C GLU A 92 -5.93 8.75 -12.31
N LYS A 93 -5.81 9.59 -11.28
CA LYS A 93 -4.57 9.73 -10.50
C LYS A 93 -4.30 8.54 -9.61
N TYR A 94 -5.33 7.94 -9.00
CA TYR A 94 -5.17 6.67 -8.30
C TYR A 94 -4.77 5.55 -9.26
N THR A 95 -5.32 5.51 -10.48
CA THR A 95 -4.98 4.51 -11.50
C THR A 95 -3.53 4.65 -11.95
N GLU A 96 -3.10 5.87 -12.26
CA GLU A 96 -1.71 6.18 -12.64
C GLU A 96 -0.70 5.72 -11.58
N ARG A 97 -1.00 5.94 -10.30
CA ARG A 97 -0.14 5.48 -9.20
C ARG A 97 -0.16 3.98 -9.00
N PHE A 98 -1.33 3.36 -9.13
CA PHE A 98 -1.47 1.91 -9.04
C PHE A 98 -0.63 1.20 -10.10
N GLU A 99 -0.70 1.65 -11.36
CA GLU A 99 0.10 1.09 -12.46
C GLU A 99 1.59 1.31 -12.26
N GLN A 100 2.01 2.51 -11.87
CA GLN A 100 3.42 2.78 -11.59
C GLN A 100 3.98 1.80 -10.55
N ILE A 101 3.31 1.67 -9.40
CA ILE A 101 3.72 0.75 -8.33
C ILE A 101 3.77 -0.68 -8.86
N GLY A 102 2.74 -1.13 -9.58
CA GLY A 102 2.68 -2.48 -10.14
C GLY A 102 3.84 -2.79 -11.09
N ILE A 103 4.17 -1.86 -11.99
CA ILE A 103 5.26 -2.01 -12.96
C ILE A 103 6.62 -2.04 -12.26
N GLU A 104 6.85 -1.14 -11.29
CA GLU A 104 8.10 -1.09 -10.54
C GLU A 104 8.31 -2.37 -9.71
N MET A 105 7.25 -2.89 -9.08
CA MET A 105 7.31 -4.17 -8.37
C MET A 105 7.58 -5.32 -9.34
N LEU A 106 6.85 -5.39 -10.46
CA LEU A 106 7.07 -6.41 -11.48
C LEU A 106 8.52 -6.41 -11.98
N TYR A 107 9.06 -5.23 -12.29
CA TYR A 107 10.45 -5.09 -12.69
C TYR A 107 11.39 -5.58 -11.59
N THR A 108 11.19 -5.13 -10.34
CA THR A 108 12.03 -5.55 -9.21
C THR A 108 12.08 -7.08 -9.07
N PHE A 109 10.92 -7.74 -9.07
CA PHE A 109 10.85 -9.20 -8.99
C PHE A 109 11.48 -9.89 -10.22
N SER A 110 11.43 -9.28 -11.40
CA SER A 110 12.10 -9.80 -12.61
C SER A 110 13.63 -9.77 -12.52
N ARG A 111 14.20 -8.92 -11.65
CA ARG A 111 15.65 -8.77 -11.47
C ARG A 111 16.23 -9.70 -10.41
N ILE A 112 15.40 -10.37 -9.64
CA ILE A 112 15.83 -11.33 -8.62
C ILE A 112 16.44 -12.54 -9.34
N LYS A 113 17.74 -12.79 -9.11
CA LYS A 113 18.39 -14.03 -9.57
C LYS A 113 17.86 -15.17 -8.71
N LYS A 114 17.43 -16.25 -9.37
CA LYS A 114 17.06 -17.50 -8.72
C LYS A 114 18.27 -18.15 -8.06
#